data_AF-A0A210QUT0-F1
#
_entry.id   AF-A0A210QUT0-F1
#
_cell.length_a   1.000
_cell.length_b   1.000
_cell.length_c   1.000
_cell.angle_alpha   90.00
_cell.angle_beta   90.00
_cell.angle_gamma   90.00
#
_symmetry.space_group_name_H-M   'P 1'
#
loop_
_entity.id
_entity.type
_entity.pdbx_description
1 polymer ?
#
loop_
_entity_poly.entity_id
_entity_poly.type
_entity_poly.pdbx_seq_one_letter_code
_entity_poly.pdbx_strand_id
1 'polypeptide(L)'
;MAGSHLRIFQLICWLFYFVQCDSTAQRRFYAKETHRIAVNDDNTTPGQKRFAFAAYYGDHMVLQKSPQRAVIWGYNPYVYDRISVSVAKQTAQALVDTHGLWRVILDPVDEPGPYTITARGSAGEITLTDVLFGDVWICSGQSNMQFTMAQIFNSTKEIQEANNYPNIRVFAVNLLASAKPLNDLNAPNSIKEPWSVASNETIGGGAWQNTFSAVCWLYGKYLYQKLGYPVGLINDCYGGTPVEAWSSPDALAKCGMDTLDNRPVELDRSYLMGELVYDEFGNVRGPPTPSVLWNSMIHPLLNMTIYGAIWYQGENNAPKPNTYNCTFPSMISDWRAKFHSSHGQNDPTFPFGFEMLGAYQPSMTVQSGFPDLRWHQTADFGFVPNKKMENVFMSNAMDLPDFTSPYGPIHTQDKQDVAQRLVQGSLAVAYHHKDIVYQAPLPTGYKVDTETQTLELVYNNGSEALQLKNNVGFEVCCSYDGNSICSSHSWWLPASVVKVTRSSVLVTTAVCEPQDVVGIRYAWKVSPCTFKNCAIYSSLSFLPASPFQFTSGKFNKDGSYIIDRSKPHLIGY
;
A
#
# COMPACT_ATOMS: atom_id res chain seq x y z
N MET A 1 -53.48 9.21 -70.55
CA MET A 1 -53.52 8.21 -71.64
C MET A 1 -52.35 7.26 -71.43
N ALA A 2 -52.64 5.96 -71.49
CA ALA A 2 -51.79 4.80 -71.15
C ALA A 2 -50.42 4.77 -71.88
N GLY A 3 -49.39 4.04 -71.43
CA GLY A 3 -49.26 3.12 -70.31
C GLY A 3 -47.87 2.44 -70.25
N SER A 4 -47.71 1.53 -69.28
CA SER A 4 -46.74 0.40 -69.14
C SER A 4 -45.22 0.70 -69.09
N HIS A 5 -44.36 0.03 -68.32
CA HIS A 5 -44.40 -0.83 -67.11
C HIS A 5 -42.94 -1.26 -66.77
N LEU A 6 -42.76 -1.91 -65.61
CA LEU A 6 -41.59 -2.61 -65.03
C LEU A 6 -40.52 -1.74 -64.28
N ARG A 7 -40.42 -1.77 -62.93
CA ARG A 7 -39.95 -2.85 -61.99
C ARG A 7 -38.41 -3.02 -62.03
N ILE A 8 -37.60 -3.05 -60.96
CA ILE A 8 -37.75 -3.58 -59.58
C ILE A 8 -36.53 -3.11 -58.69
N PHE A 9 -36.79 -2.70 -57.43
CA PHE A 9 -36.03 -2.77 -56.13
C PHE A 9 -34.65 -2.08 -55.96
N GLN A 10 -34.39 -1.05 -55.11
CA GLN A 10 -34.62 -0.71 -53.68
C GLN A 10 -33.97 -1.70 -52.66
N LEU A 11 -33.26 -1.32 -51.58
CA LEU A 11 -33.43 -0.20 -50.62
C LEU A 11 -32.11 0.24 -49.94
N ILE A 12 -31.92 1.56 -49.78
CA ILE A 12 -31.13 2.23 -48.72
C ILE A 12 -31.96 3.41 -48.17
N CYS A 13 -32.00 3.52 -46.84
CA CYS A 13 -32.31 4.66 -45.96
C CYS A 13 -33.41 5.69 -46.32
N TRP A 14 -34.46 5.77 -45.48
CA TRP A 14 -35.23 7.01 -45.18
C TRP A 14 -35.59 6.96 -43.68
N LEU A 15 -34.99 7.79 -42.80
CA LEU A 15 -35.33 9.17 -42.41
C LEU A 15 -36.71 9.37 -41.75
N PHE A 16 -36.66 9.58 -40.43
CA PHE A 16 -37.41 10.51 -39.56
C PHE A 16 -38.89 10.82 -39.85
N TYR A 17 -39.79 10.47 -38.91
CA TYR A 17 -40.51 11.43 -38.04
C TYR A 17 -41.56 10.75 -37.12
N PHE A 18 -41.73 11.33 -35.92
CA PHE A 18 -42.81 11.17 -34.92
C PHE A 18 -42.96 9.81 -34.20
N VAL A 19 -42.85 9.80 -32.87
CA VAL A 19 -43.99 9.93 -31.94
C VAL A 19 -43.46 10.02 -30.50
N GLN A 20 -44.00 11.01 -29.80
CA GLN A 20 -43.87 11.31 -28.38
C GLN A 20 -44.70 10.30 -27.59
N CYS A 21 -44.08 9.52 -26.68
CA CYS A 21 -44.80 8.63 -25.76
C CYS A 21 -44.32 8.84 -24.32
N ASP A 22 -45.18 9.54 -23.59
CA ASP A 22 -45.74 9.20 -22.28
C ASP A 22 -44.80 8.90 -21.10
N SER A 23 -44.72 9.91 -20.23
CA SER A 23 -44.29 9.82 -18.85
C SER A 23 -45.41 9.23 -17.99
N THR A 24 -45.31 7.96 -17.58
CA THR A 24 -45.78 7.39 -16.28
C THR A 24 -45.85 5.86 -16.32
N ALA A 25 -44.71 5.16 -16.22
CA ALA A 25 -44.63 3.83 -15.61
C ALA A 25 -43.16 3.45 -15.39
N GLN A 26 -42.88 2.77 -14.27
CA GLN A 26 -41.58 2.25 -13.85
C GLN A 26 -40.59 3.25 -13.20
N ARG A 27 -41.05 3.99 -12.18
CA ARG A 27 -40.26 4.08 -10.95
C ARG A 27 -40.50 2.81 -10.13
N ARG A 28 -39.67 1.77 -10.34
CA ARG A 28 -39.46 0.73 -9.33
C ARG A 28 -38.14 1.03 -8.65
N PHE A 29 -38.25 1.48 -7.40
CA PHE A 29 -37.15 1.56 -6.45
C PHE A 29 -36.44 0.19 -6.39
N TYR A 30 -35.18 0.13 -6.80
CA TYR A 30 -34.27 -0.92 -6.33
C TYR A 30 -33.75 -0.50 -4.96
N ALA A 31 -34.53 -0.76 -3.92
CA ALA A 31 -33.95 -0.93 -2.60
C ALA A 31 -33.24 -2.31 -2.62
N LYS A 32 -31.92 -2.32 -2.81
CA LYS A 32 -31.13 -3.52 -2.51
C LYS A 32 -31.19 -3.70 -0.99
N GLU A 33 -32.03 -4.62 -0.52
CA GLU A 33 -31.90 -5.16 0.82
C GLU A 33 -30.50 -5.78 0.94
N THR A 34 -29.61 -5.08 1.64
CA THR A 34 -28.32 -5.64 2.07
C THR A 34 -28.63 -6.59 3.21
N HIS A 35 -28.78 -7.88 2.89
CA HIS A 35 -28.97 -8.91 3.91
C HIS A 35 -27.66 -9.07 4.72
N ARG A 36 -27.56 -8.32 5.82
CA ARG A 36 -26.56 -8.53 6.86
C ARG A 36 -26.97 -9.75 7.68
N ILE A 37 -26.04 -10.67 7.89
CA ILE A 37 -26.28 -11.90 8.64
C ILE A 37 -25.16 -12.05 9.65
N ALA A 38 -25.51 -12.38 10.90
CA ALA A 38 -24.54 -12.85 11.88
C ALA A 38 -23.96 -14.19 11.38
N VAL A 39 -22.70 -14.17 10.94
CA VAL A 39 -22.02 -15.37 10.45
C VAL A 39 -21.62 -16.22 11.66
N ASN A 40 -22.49 -17.14 12.06
CA ASN A 40 -22.12 -18.26 12.92
C ASN A 40 -21.46 -19.35 12.06
N ASP A 41 -20.23 -19.10 11.61
CA ASP A 41 -19.39 -20.16 11.07
C ASP A 41 -18.76 -20.91 12.22
N ASP A 42 -19.32 -22.08 12.49
CA ASP A 42 -18.79 -23.12 13.35
C ASP A 42 -17.54 -23.71 12.69
N ASN A 43 -16.46 -22.94 12.70
CA ASN A 43 -15.21 -23.25 12.03
C ASN A 43 -14.35 -24.18 12.91
N THR A 44 -14.92 -25.32 13.31
CA THR A 44 -14.09 -26.48 13.62
C THR A 44 -13.49 -26.93 12.30
N THR A 45 -12.27 -26.48 12.01
CA THR A 45 -11.55 -26.87 10.79
C THR A 45 -11.56 -28.41 10.74
N PRO A 46 -12.23 -29.07 9.78
CA PRO A 46 -11.93 -30.46 9.54
C PRO A 46 -10.48 -30.43 9.07
N GLY A 47 -9.53 -30.81 9.93
CA GLY A 47 -8.14 -30.97 9.54
C GLY A 47 -8.14 -31.70 8.21
N GLN A 48 -7.48 -31.15 7.19
CA GLN A 48 -7.51 -31.75 5.85
C GLN A 48 -7.18 -33.23 6.04
N LYS A 49 -8.14 -34.11 5.74
CA LYS A 49 -8.00 -35.56 5.96
C LYS A 49 -6.99 -36.21 5.00
N ARG A 50 -6.11 -35.42 4.38
CA ARG A 50 -5.14 -35.82 3.37
C ARG A 50 -3.76 -35.31 3.73
N PHE A 51 -2.74 -36.04 3.33
CA PHE A 51 -1.37 -35.59 3.40
C PHE A 51 -1.11 -34.54 2.31
N ALA A 52 -0.83 -33.31 2.72
CA ALA A 52 -0.68 -32.17 1.81
C ALA A 52 0.19 -31.08 2.44
N PHE A 53 0.82 -30.24 1.61
CA PHE A 53 1.33 -28.94 2.03
C PHE A 53 0.16 -27.98 2.31
N ALA A 54 0.40 -26.90 3.05
CA ALA A 54 -0.55 -25.79 3.14
C ALA A 54 -0.89 -25.24 1.75
N ALA A 55 -2.10 -24.69 1.58
CA ALA A 55 -2.67 -24.42 0.26
C ALA A 55 -1.87 -23.40 -0.56
N TYR A 56 -1.16 -22.47 0.07
CA TYR A 56 -0.37 -21.47 -0.63
C TYR A 56 0.98 -21.99 -1.17
N TYR A 57 1.41 -23.20 -0.81
CA TYR A 57 2.60 -23.81 -1.42
C TYR A 57 2.25 -24.35 -2.82
N GLY A 58 3.15 -24.15 -3.77
CA GLY A 58 2.99 -24.60 -5.15
C GLY A 58 4.33 -24.81 -5.84
N ASP A 59 4.29 -25.44 -7.01
CA ASP A 59 5.43 -25.44 -7.93
C ASP A 59 5.82 -24.00 -8.30
N HIS A 60 7.05 -23.80 -8.78
CA HIS A 60 7.56 -22.49 -9.21
C HIS A 60 7.64 -21.41 -8.11
N MET A 61 7.48 -21.76 -6.84
CA MET A 61 7.48 -20.76 -5.76
C MET A 61 8.89 -20.27 -5.37
N VAL A 62 8.92 -19.22 -4.55
CA VAL A 62 10.14 -18.78 -3.84
C VAL A 62 9.95 -18.99 -2.35
N LEU A 63 10.95 -19.61 -1.70
CA LEU A 63 11.10 -19.63 -0.25
C LEU A 63 12.13 -18.60 0.19
N GLN A 64 11.94 -18.04 1.40
CA GLN A 64 12.90 -17.08 1.94
C GLN A 64 14.29 -17.70 2.07
N LYS A 65 15.28 -17.03 1.48
CA LYS A 65 16.69 -17.39 1.59
C LYS A 65 17.31 -16.98 2.94
N SER A 66 18.53 -17.44 3.16
CA SER A 66 19.43 -17.03 4.23
C SER A 66 19.58 -15.49 4.34
N PRO A 67 19.76 -14.94 5.56
CA PRO A 67 20.02 -15.64 6.83
C PRO A 67 18.78 -16.19 7.54
N GLN A 68 17.57 -15.82 7.09
CA GLN A 68 16.33 -16.38 7.61
C GLN A 68 16.15 -17.85 7.19
N ARG A 69 15.25 -18.53 7.89
CA ARG A 69 14.99 -19.97 7.71
C ARG A 69 13.57 -20.16 7.20
N ALA A 70 13.45 -20.73 6.01
CA ALA A 70 12.14 -21.05 5.46
C ALA A 70 11.42 -22.11 6.30
N VAL A 71 10.13 -21.88 6.52
CA VAL A 71 9.21 -22.81 7.17
C VAL A 71 8.42 -23.54 6.10
N ILE A 72 8.25 -24.85 6.26
CA ILE A 72 7.38 -25.69 5.44
C ILE A 72 6.42 -26.42 6.37
N TRP A 73 5.13 -26.35 6.06
CA TRP A 73 4.11 -26.99 6.87
C TRP A 73 2.94 -27.49 6.02
N GLY A 74 2.09 -28.30 6.64
CA GLY A 74 0.91 -28.84 6.00
C GLY A 74 0.11 -29.76 6.91
N TYR A 75 -0.68 -30.63 6.30
CA TYR A 75 -1.62 -31.53 6.96
C TYR A 75 -1.25 -32.99 6.75
N ASN A 76 -1.61 -33.86 7.70
CA ASN A 76 -1.55 -35.32 7.58
C ASN A 76 -2.68 -35.95 8.42
N PRO A 77 -3.44 -36.92 7.87
CA PRO A 77 -4.50 -37.62 8.62
C PRO A 77 -3.99 -38.45 9.81
N TYR A 78 -2.71 -38.83 9.83
CA TYR A 78 -2.13 -39.64 10.90
C TYR A 78 -1.42 -38.77 11.93
N VAL A 79 -2.09 -38.51 13.06
CA VAL A 79 -1.48 -37.80 14.20
C VAL A 79 -0.28 -38.59 14.75
N TYR A 80 0.75 -37.87 15.22
CA TYR A 80 2.03 -38.41 15.67
C TYR A 80 2.87 -39.16 14.61
N ASP A 81 2.43 -39.19 13.35
CA ASP A 81 3.27 -39.67 12.25
C ASP A 81 4.52 -38.79 12.10
N ARG A 82 5.61 -39.39 11.61
CA ARG A 82 6.87 -38.68 11.39
C ARG A 82 6.96 -38.25 9.93
N ILE A 83 6.91 -36.95 9.71
CA ILE A 83 7.13 -36.35 8.39
C ILE A 83 8.61 -36.03 8.22
N SER A 84 9.16 -36.45 7.07
CA SER A 84 10.51 -36.12 6.63
C SER A 84 10.46 -35.26 5.38
N VAL A 85 11.03 -34.07 5.42
CA VAL A 85 11.08 -33.11 4.30
C VAL A 85 12.52 -32.98 3.82
N SER A 86 12.77 -33.21 2.53
CA SER A 86 14.10 -33.11 1.92
C SER A 86 14.15 -32.05 0.83
N VAL A 87 15.18 -31.20 0.86
CA VAL A 87 15.43 -30.08 -0.08
C VAL A 87 16.87 -29.62 0.07
N ALA A 88 17.52 -29.06 -0.97
CA ALA A 88 18.84 -28.41 -0.86
C ALA A 88 19.92 -29.22 -0.07
N LYS A 89 19.98 -30.55 -0.27
CA LYS A 89 20.89 -31.50 0.43
C LYS A 89 20.66 -31.65 1.94
N GLN A 90 19.59 -31.09 2.48
CA GLN A 90 19.18 -31.24 3.88
C GLN A 90 17.89 -32.05 3.99
N THR A 91 17.69 -32.64 5.17
CA THR A 91 16.46 -33.32 5.55
C THR A 91 16.04 -32.86 6.94
N ALA A 92 14.86 -32.27 7.04
CA ALA A 92 14.23 -31.86 8.29
C ALA A 92 13.08 -32.82 8.63
N GLN A 93 12.78 -32.99 9.92
CA GLN A 93 11.71 -33.88 10.38
C GLN A 93 10.80 -33.20 11.39
N ALA A 94 9.53 -33.58 11.39
CA ALA A 94 8.53 -33.15 12.37
C ALA A 94 7.56 -34.27 12.70
N LEU A 95 6.99 -34.22 13.90
CA LEU A 95 5.83 -35.04 14.24
C LEU A 95 4.56 -34.28 13.87
N VAL A 96 3.57 -35.01 13.36
CA VAL A 96 2.21 -34.50 13.16
C VAL A 96 1.58 -34.27 14.54
N ASP A 97 1.03 -33.08 14.77
CA ASP A 97 0.39 -32.73 16.03
C ASP A 97 -1.03 -33.32 16.16
N THR A 98 -1.71 -33.03 17.27
CA THR A 98 -3.08 -33.51 17.54
C THR A 98 -4.14 -32.91 16.62
N HIS A 99 -3.83 -31.84 15.89
CA HIS A 99 -4.70 -31.20 14.90
C HIS A 99 -4.43 -31.69 13.48
N GLY A 100 -3.50 -32.63 13.30
CA GLY A 100 -3.10 -33.14 11.99
C GLY A 100 -2.12 -32.21 11.26
N LEU A 101 -1.49 -31.26 11.95
CA LEU A 101 -0.52 -30.34 11.36
C LEU A 101 0.90 -30.85 11.53
N TRP A 102 1.73 -30.70 10.50
CA TRP A 102 3.17 -30.88 10.60
C TRP A 102 3.89 -29.63 10.12
N ARG A 103 5.05 -29.34 10.72
CA ARG A 103 5.85 -28.16 10.37
C ARG A 103 7.34 -28.44 10.59
N VAL A 104 8.14 -28.18 9.57
CA VAL A 104 9.59 -28.20 9.62
C VAL A 104 10.16 -26.80 9.41
N ILE A 105 11.30 -26.53 10.04
CA ILE A 105 12.11 -25.34 9.80
C ILE A 105 13.37 -25.82 9.11
N LEU A 106 13.66 -25.28 7.92
CA LEU A 106 14.87 -25.62 7.17
C LEU A 106 16.08 -24.89 7.75
N ASP A 107 17.27 -25.45 7.59
CA ASP A 107 18.50 -24.69 7.75
C ASP A 107 18.59 -23.62 6.66
N PRO A 108 19.23 -22.45 6.91
CA PRO A 108 19.35 -21.38 5.93
C PRO A 108 19.91 -21.89 4.60
N VAL A 109 19.34 -21.43 3.50
CA VAL A 109 19.78 -21.78 2.14
C VAL A 109 20.20 -20.51 1.41
N ASP A 110 21.48 -20.43 1.03
CA ASP A 110 22.03 -19.32 0.23
C ASP A 110 21.87 -19.56 -1.28
N GLU A 111 22.05 -20.81 -1.71
CA GLU A 111 22.01 -21.21 -3.12
C GLU A 111 20.58 -21.08 -3.67
N PRO A 112 20.36 -20.38 -4.80
CA PRO A 112 19.02 -20.00 -5.24
C PRO A 112 18.17 -21.15 -5.78
N GLY A 113 18.73 -22.32 -6.08
CA GLY A 113 18.02 -23.44 -6.72
C GLY A 113 18.04 -23.36 -8.26
N PRO A 114 17.08 -24.00 -8.96
CA PRO A 114 15.85 -24.59 -8.42
C PRO A 114 16.03 -25.91 -7.69
N TYR A 115 15.10 -26.22 -6.78
CA TYR A 115 15.04 -27.46 -6.02
C TYR A 115 13.68 -28.16 -6.14
N THR A 116 13.70 -29.47 -5.89
CA THR A 116 12.51 -30.25 -5.56
C THR A 116 12.43 -30.38 -4.04
N ILE A 117 11.27 -30.07 -3.47
CA ILE A 117 10.94 -30.35 -2.07
C ILE A 117 10.16 -31.65 -2.04
N THR A 118 10.58 -32.61 -1.23
CA THR A 118 9.88 -33.89 -1.06
C THR A 118 9.53 -34.09 0.40
N ALA A 119 8.23 -34.22 0.72
CA ALA A 119 7.76 -34.58 2.05
C ALA A 119 7.23 -36.03 2.04
N ARG A 120 7.69 -36.84 3.00
CA ARG A 120 7.32 -38.26 3.16
C ARG A 120 6.75 -38.51 4.55
N GLY A 121 5.68 -39.29 4.63
CA GLY A 121 5.11 -39.81 5.86
C GLY A 121 4.44 -41.16 5.62
N SER A 122 3.75 -41.69 6.62
CA SER A 122 3.01 -42.95 6.52
C SER A 122 1.87 -42.89 5.49
N ALA A 123 1.36 -41.69 5.20
CA ALA A 123 0.33 -41.45 4.18
C ALA A 123 0.86 -41.41 2.73
N GLY A 124 2.19 -41.42 2.52
CA GLY A 124 2.81 -41.40 1.20
C GLY A 124 3.84 -40.29 1.01
N GLU A 125 3.99 -39.83 -0.23
CA GLU A 125 4.94 -38.80 -0.65
C GLU A 125 4.22 -37.69 -1.42
N ILE A 126 4.59 -36.45 -1.14
CA ILE A 126 4.15 -35.26 -1.88
C ILE A 126 5.36 -34.39 -2.24
N THR A 127 5.30 -33.68 -3.36
CA THR A 127 6.42 -32.91 -3.88
C THR A 127 6.02 -31.52 -4.35
N LEU A 128 6.96 -30.58 -4.27
CA LEU A 128 6.95 -29.30 -4.98
C LEU A 128 8.21 -29.23 -5.85
N THR A 129 8.09 -28.70 -7.06
CA THR A 129 9.13 -28.62 -8.07
C THR A 129 9.41 -27.18 -8.49
N ASP A 130 10.61 -26.94 -9.01
CA ASP A 130 11.06 -25.61 -9.44
C ASP A 130 11.01 -24.54 -8.33
N VAL A 131 11.34 -24.95 -7.09
CA VAL A 131 11.35 -24.05 -5.94
C VAL A 131 12.68 -23.30 -5.85
N LEU A 132 12.62 -21.97 -5.84
CA LEU A 132 13.77 -21.10 -5.67
C LEU A 132 13.93 -20.65 -4.21
N PHE A 133 15.14 -20.28 -3.82
CA PHE A 133 15.41 -19.52 -2.60
C PHE A 133 15.78 -18.08 -2.96
N GLY A 134 15.06 -17.12 -2.38
CA GLY A 134 15.14 -15.70 -2.70
C GLY A 134 14.45 -14.83 -1.66
N ASP A 135 14.28 -13.55 -1.92
CA ASP A 135 13.52 -12.68 -1.02
C ASP A 135 12.04 -12.70 -1.34
N VAL A 136 11.22 -12.96 -0.34
CA VAL A 136 9.76 -13.01 -0.48
C VAL A 136 9.15 -11.73 0.06
N TRP A 137 8.40 -11.02 -0.79
CA TRP A 137 7.75 -9.75 -0.47
C TRP A 137 6.23 -9.84 -0.58
N ILE A 138 5.53 -9.34 0.45
CA ILE A 138 4.07 -9.15 0.41
C ILE A 138 3.76 -7.73 -0.07
N CYS A 139 2.91 -7.61 -1.08
CA CYS A 139 2.44 -6.36 -1.63
C CYS A 139 0.96 -6.18 -1.29
N SER A 140 0.64 -5.25 -0.40
CA SER A 140 -0.70 -5.11 0.17
C SER A 140 -1.21 -3.67 0.17
N GLY A 141 -2.49 -3.50 0.50
CA GLY A 141 -3.19 -2.22 0.51
C GLY A 141 -4.45 -2.23 -0.34
N GLN A 142 -4.78 -1.08 -0.92
CA GLN A 142 -6.03 -0.87 -1.65
C GLN A 142 -5.85 -0.70 -3.16
N SER A 143 -6.72 0.09 -3.79
CA SER A 143 -6.91 0.14 -5.25
C SER A 143 -5.66 0.59 -6.00
N ASN A 144 -4.82 1.46 -5.43
CA ASN A 144 -3.54 1.84 -6.03
C ASN A 144 -2.48 0.73 -5.96
N MET A 145 -2.52 -0.17 -4.96
CA MET A 145 -1.77 -1.44 -4.97
C MET A 145 -2.40 -2.43 -5.95
N GLN A 146 -3.73 -2.52 -5.99
CA GLN A 146 -4.47 -3.45 -6.85
C GLN A 146 -4.43 -3.09 -8.34
N PHE A 147 -4.03 -1.86 -8.67
CA PHE A 147 -3.92 -1.32 -10.02
C PHE A 147 -3.10 -2.26 -10.90
N THR A 148 -3.68 -2.71 -12.02
CA THR A 148 -3.08 -3.76 -12.84
C THR A 148 -2.10 -3.22 -13.87
N MET A 149 -1.24 -4.09 -14.41
CA MET A 149 -0.32 -3.73 -15.49
C MET A 149 -1.02 -3.18 -16.73
N ALA A 150 -2.28 -3.53 -16.97
CA ALA A 150 -3.07 -3.03 -18.10
C ALA A 150 -3.37 -1.52 -18.01
N GLN A 151 -3.19 -0.92 -16.84
CA GLN A 151 -3.67 0.42 -16.52
C GLN A 151 -2.55 1.47 -16.46
N ILE A 152 -1.28 1.03 -16.45
CA ILE A 152 -0.13 1.92 -16.31
C ILE A 152 0.35 2.47 -17.66
N PHE A 153 1.14 3.54 -17.63
CA PHE A 153 1.87 3.97 -18.82
C PHE A 153 2.85 2.89 -19.28
N ASN A 154 3.09 2.79 -20.59
CA ASN A 154 3.96 1.77 -21.20
C ASN A 154 3.57 0.31 -20.92
N SER A 155 2.30 0.06 -20.56
CA SER A 155 1.76 -1.26 -20.22
C SER A 155 2.22 -2.40 -21.13
N THR A 156 2.02 -2.28 -22.45
CA THR A 156 2.36 -3.34 -23.43
C THR A 156 3.82 -3.76 -23.34
N LYS A 157 4.74 -2.79 -23.23
CA LYS A 157 6.18 -3.06 -23.16
C LYS A 157 6.53 -3.75 -21.85
N GLU A 158 6.03 -3.24 -20.73
CA GLU A 158 6.32 -3.79 -19.40
C GLU A 158 5.81 -5.23 -19.25
N ILE A 159 4.63 -5.53 -19.79
CA ILE A 159 4.04 -6.87 -19.80
C ILE A 159 4.89 -7.83 -20.64
N GLN A 160 5.32 -7.42 -21.84
CA GLN A 160 6.15 -8.27 -22.71
C GLN A 160 7.53 -8.56 -22.10
N GLU A 161 8.13 -7.58 -21.42
CA GLU A 161 9.43 -7.74 -20.79
C GLU A 161 9.43 -8.73 -19.62
N ALA A 162 8.27 -9.07 -19.05
CA ALA A 162 8.14 -10.01 -17.94
C ALA A 162 8.78 -11.38 -18.24
N ASN A 163 8.69 -11.83 -19.50
CA ASN A 163 9.27 -13.09 -19.97
C ASN A 163 10.80 -13.17 -19.80
N ASN A 164 11.47 -12.04 -19.61
CA ASN A 164 12.92 -11.98 -19.40
C ASN A 164 13.35 -12.17 -17.94
N TYR A 165 12.40 -12.39 -17.03
CA TYR A 165 12.65 -12.49 -15.58
C TYR A 165 12.19 -13.84 -15.00
N PRO A 166 12.76 -14.97 -15.46
CA PRO A 166 12.33 -16.30 -15.01
C PRO A 166 12.55 -16.51 -13.50
N ASN A 167 13.48 -15.79 -12.88
CA ASN A 167 13.78 -15.88 -11.44
C ASN A 167 12.88 -14.97 -10.57
N ILE A 168 11.89 -14.30 -11.15
CA ILE A 168 10.82 -13.64 -10.40
C ILE A 168 9.60 -14.54 -10.44
N ARG A 169 9.03 -14.83 -9.27
CA ARG A 169 7.82 -15.65 -9.14
C ARG A 169 6.71 -14.84 -8.52
N VAL A 170 5.50 -15.03 -9.02
CA VAL A 170 4.32 -14.28 -8.62
C VAL A 170 3.28 -15.21 -8.01
N PHE A 171 2.55 -14.71 -7.01
CA PHE A 171 1.44 -15.39 -6.35
C PHE A 171 0.40 -14.34 -5.98
N ALA A 172 -0.89 -14.61 -6.16
CA ALA A 172 -1.94 -13.67 -5.81
C ALA A 172 -3.02 -14.31 -4.94
N VAL A 173 -3.30 -13.67 -3.81
CA VAL A 173 -4.45 -13.98 -2.95
C VAL A 173 -5.71 -13.41 -3.60
N ASN A 174 -6.83 -14.12 -3.49
CA ASN A 174 -8.10 -13.64 -4.00
C ASN A 174 -8.79 -12.68 -3.03
N LEU A 175 -9.81 -11.97 -3.52
CA LEU A 175 -10.54 -10.93 -2.79
C LEU A 175 -11.55 -11.53 -1.81
N LEU A 176 -11.06 -12.03 -0.68
CA LEU A 176 -11.89 -12.68 0.34
C LEU A 176 -11.90 -11.89 1.65
N ALA A 177 -13.04 -11.91 2.34
CA ALA A 177 -13.19 -11.42 3.70
C ALA A 177 -13.61 -12.55 4.65
N SER A 178 -13.14 -12.51 5.91
CA SER A 178 -13.57 -13.47 6.93
C SER A 178 -13.78 -12.81 8.29
N ALA A 179 -14.84 -13.21 9.00
CA ALA A 179 -15.14 -12.72 10.34
C ALA A 179 -14.16 -13.28 11.39
N LYS A 180 -13.52 -14.41 11.09
CA LYS A 180 -12.56 -15.09 11.96
C LYS A 180 -11.25 -15.35 11.23
N PRO A 181 -10.11 -15.34 11.93
CA PRO A 181 -8.83 -15.69 11.32
C PRO A 181 -8.87 -17.05 10.62
N LEU A 182 -8.43 -17.09 9.37
CA LEU A 182 -8.24 -18.31 8.60
C LEU A 182 -6.81 -18.81 8.81
N ASN A 183 -6.63 -20.11 8.99
CA ASN A 183 -5.30 -20.71 9.22
C ASN A 183 -4.56 -21.03 7.93
N ASP A 184 -5.26 -21.12 6.80
CA ASP A 184 -4.74 -21.48 5.48
C ASP A 184 -5.63 -20.89 4.38
N LEU A 185 -5.11 -20.78 3.15
CA LEU A 185 -5.84 -20.35 1.95
C LEU A 185 -6.52 -21.54 1.25
N ASN A 186 -7.16 -22.40 2.03
CA ASN A 186 -7.71 -23.66 1.55
C ASN A 186 -9.20 -23.61 1.19
N ALA A 187 -9.88 -22.49 1.45
CA ALA A 187 -11.23 -22.28 0.98
C ALA A 187 -11.22 -22.19 -0.57
N PRO A 188 -12.27 -22.70 -1.25
CA PRO A 188 -12.37 -22.59 -2.69
C PRO A 188 -12.18 -21.14 -3.16
N ASN A 189 -11.43 -20.94 -4.24
CA ASN A 189 -11.13 -19.63 -4.83
C ASN A 189 -10.36 -18.66 -3.90
N SER A 190 -9.63 -19.13 -2.89
CA SER A 190 -8.77 -18.24 -2.06
C SER A 190 -7.49 -17.79 -2.74
N ILE A 191 -7.07 -18.55 -3.75
CA ILE A 191 -5.88 -18.26 -4.55
C ILE A 191 -6.34 -17.85 -5.93
N LYS A 192 -5.91 -16.66 -6.35
CA LYS A 192 -6.25 -16.04 -7.62
C LYS A 192 -5.24 -16.37 -8.71
N GLU A 193 -3.96 -16.34 -8.35
CA GLU A 193 -2.84 -16.80 -9.17
C GLU A 193 -1.99 -17.70 -8.27
N PRO A 194 -1.86 -19.01 -8.55
CA PRO A 194 -0.92 -19.86 -7.84
C PRO A 194 0.52 -19.38 -8.09
N TRP A 195 1.50 -19.97 -7.41
CA TRP A 195 2.90 -19.65 -7.70
C TRP A 195 3.22 -19.94 -9.16
N SER A 196 3.65 -18.90 -9.87
CA SER A 196 3.92 -18.96 -11.30
C SER A 196 5.18 -18.18 -11.65
N VAL A 197 5.82 -18.60 -12.74
CA VAL A 197 6.91 -17.83 -13.37
C VAL A 197 6.36 -16.50 -13.87
N ALA A 198 7.06 -15.39 -13.61
CA ALA A 198 6.71 -14.12 -14.22
C ALA A 198 6.73 -14.22 -15.76
N SER A 199 5.60 -13.87 -16.37
CA SER A 199 5.40 -13.89 -17.81
C SER A 199 4.35 -12.87 -18.22
N ASN A 200 4.22 -12.59 -19.51
CA ASN A 200 3.16 -11.72 -20.02
C ASN A 200 1.76 -12.27 -19.72
N GLU A 201 1.58 -13.58 -19.56
CA GLU A 201 0.30 -14.18 -19.15
C GLU A 201 0.01 -13.94 -17.67
N THR A 202 1.01 -14.16 -16.79
CA THR A 202 0.80 -14.10 -15.34
C THR A 202 0.67 -12.68 -14.82
N ILE A 203 1.33 -11.70 -15.45
CA ILE A 203 1.20 -10.28 -15.06
C ILE A 203 0.36 -9.42 -16.01
N GLY A 204 -0.04 -9.94 -17.19
CA GLY A 204 -0.67 -9.19 -18.31
C GLY A 204 -2.11 -8.72 -18.09
N GLY A 205 -3.10 -9.26 -18.79
CA GLY A 205 -4.53 -9.15 -18.42
C GLY A 205 -5.25 -7.81 -18.64
N GLY A 206 -6.46 -7.73 -18.10
CA GLY A 206 -7.38 -6.60 -18.24
C GLY A 206 -7.32 -5.61 -17.08
N ALA A 207 -7.82 -4.38 -17.30
CA ALA A 207 -7.98 -3.40 -16.23
C ALA A 207 -8.94 -3.96 -15.16
N TRP A 208 -8.47 -4.05 -13.91
CA TRP A 208 -9.20 -4.62 -12.77
C TRP A 208 -9.65 -6.10 -12.89
N GLN A 209 -9.63 -6.71 -14.08
CA GLN A 209 -10.22 -8.03 -14.38
C GLN A 209 -9.17 -9.17 -14.37
N ASN A 210 -8.20 -9.06 -13.46
CA ASN A 210 -7.10 -9.98 -13.13
C ASN A 210 -5.86 -9.94 -14.03
N THR A 211 -4.71 -9.87 -13.34
CA THR A 211 -3.40 -10.45 -13.69
C THR A 211 -2.37 -10.24 -12.57
N PHE A 212 -1.86 -9.04 -12.30
CA PHE A 212 -1.02 -8.80 -11.12
C PHE A 212 -0.92 -7.30 -10.78
N SER A 213 -0.61 -6.98 -9.51
CA SER A 213 -0.37 -5.59 -9.08
C SER A 213 0.80 -4.99 -9.85
N ALA A 214 0.59 -3.83 -10.48
CA ALA A 214 1.62 -3.14 -11.23
C ALA A 214 2.76 -2.63 -10.34
N VAL A 215 2.41 -2.07 -9.17
CA VAL A 215 3.41 -1.63 -8.20
C VAL A 215 4.24 -2.81 -7.70
N CYS A 216 3.58 -3.93 -7.35
CA CYS A 216 4.26 -5.13 -6.89
C CYS A 216 5.22 -5.69 -7.95
N TRP A 217 4.75 -5.82 -9.20
CA TRP A 217 5.58 -6.28 -10.32
C TRP A 217 6.79 -5.37 -10.55
N LEU A 218 6.55 -4.06 -10.71
CA LEU A 218 7.63 -3.11 -11.01
C LEU A 218 8.63 -3.02 -9.87
N TYR A 219 8.17 -3.08 -8.61
CA TYR A 219 9.03 -3.15 -7.43
C TYR A 219 9.95 -4.37 -7.50
N GLY A 220 9.38 -5.57 -7.68
CA GLY A 220 10.17 -6.80 -7.75
C GLY A 220 11.12 -6.84 -8.96
N LYS A 221 10.68 -6.37 -10.13
CA LYS A 221 11.51 -6.25 -11.34
C LYS A 221 12.72 -5.35 -11.09
N TYR A 222 12.51 -4.14 -10.58
CA TYR A 222 13.58 -3.19 -10.32
C TYR A 222 14.48 -3.65 -9.18
N LEU A 223 13.93 -4.30 -8.16
CA LEU A 223 14.71 -4.88 -7.07
C LEU A 223 15.61 -6.03 -7.59
N TYR A 224 15.05 -6.96 -8.37
CA TYR A 224 15.80 -8.04 -9.01
C TYR A 224 16.94 -7.51 -9.88
N GLN A 225 16.72 -6.46 -10.67
CA GLN A 225 17.75 -5.81 -11.48
C GLN A 225 18.93 -5.27 -10.64
N LYS A 226 18.70 -4.96 -9.36
CA LYS A 226 19.72 -4.42 -8.45
C LYS A 226 20.40 -5.51 -7.63
N LEU A 227 19.67 -6.55 -7.24
CA LEU A 227 20.14 -7.61 -6.35
C LEU A 227 20.71 -8.82 -7.10
N GLY A 228 20.16 -9.15 -8.26
CA GLY A 228 20.65 -10.24 -9.12
C GLY A 228 20.31 -11.67 -8.66
N TYR A 229 19.39 -11.84 -7.69
CA TYR A 229 18.95 -13.15 -7.20
C TYR A 229 17.42 -13.25 -7.12
N PRO A 230 16.83 -14.46 -6.96
CA PRO A 230 15.38 -14.65 -7.05
C PRO A 230 14.54 -13.79 -6.12
N VAL A 231 13.35 -13.39 -6.59
CA VAL A 231 12.38 -12.59 -5.83
C VAL A 231 10.99 -13.24 -5.94
N GLY A 232 10.35 -13.48 -4.80
CA GLY A 232 8.96 -13.92 -4.72
C GLY A 232 8.05 -12.75 -4.40
N LEU A 233 6.98 -12.57 -5.17
CA LEU A 233 6.03 -11.48 -5.02
C LEU A 233 4.65 -12.02 -4.70
N ILE A 234 4.09 -11.60 -3.56
CA ILE A 234 2.76 -11.97 -3.12
C ILE A 234 1.85 -10.75 -3.26
N ASN A 235 0.93 -10.79 -4.22
CA ASN A 235 -0.09 -9.78 -4.38
C ASN A 235 -1.27 -10.06 -3.44
N ASP A 236 -1.41 -9.23 -2.42
CA ASP A 236 -2.40 -9.37 -1.36
C ASP A 236 -3.10 -8.04 -1.07
N CYS A 237 -3.90 -7.56 -2.02
CA CYS A 237 -4.52 -6.23 -1.97
C CYS A 237 -6.01 -6.25 -2.34
N TYR A 238 -6.76 -5.29 -1.80
CA TYR A 238 -8.20 -5.17 -2.00
C TYR A 238 -8.61 -3.70 -2.05
N GLY A 239 -9.06 -3.24 -3.22
CA GLY A 239 -9.51 -1.86 -3.46
C GLY A 239 -10.65 -1.37 -2.57
N GLY A 240 -10.63 -0.07 -2.23
CA GLY A 240 -11.69 0.57 -1.44
C GLY A 240 -11.73 0.15 0.03
N THR A 241 -10.59 -0.20 0.61
CA THR A 241 -10.50 -0.71 2.00
C THR A 241 -9.76 0.27 2.90
N PRO A 242 -10.21 0.45 4.15
CA PRO A 242 -9.50 1.25 5.14
C PRO A 242 -8.48 0.38 5.92
N VAL A 243 -7.49 1.00 6.58
CA VAL A 243 -6.43 0.28 7.34
C VAL A 243 -6.99 -0.63 8.44
N GLU A 244 -8.16 -0.31 8.97
CA GLU A 244 -8.85 -1.08 10.00
C GLU A 244 -9.21 -2.49 9.52
N ALA A 245 -9.55 -2.69 8.25
CA ALA A 245 -9.86 -4.00 7.69
C ALA A 245 -8.64 -4.94 7.69
N TRP A 246 -7.44 -4.37 7.62
CA TRP A 246 -6.14 -5.06 7.54
C TRP A 246 -5.41 -5.18 8.88
N SER A 247 -5.98 -4.56 9.92
CA SER A 247 -5.43 -4.56 11.27
C SER A 247 -6.07 -5.67 12.10
N SER A 248 -5.27 -6.39 12.89
CA SER A 248 -5.81 -7.32 13.87
C SER A 248 -6.60 -6.58 14.96
N PRO A 249 -7.48 -7.27 15.71
CA PRO A 249 -8.14 -6.69 16.88
C PRO A 249 -7.15 -6.10 17.90
N ASP A 250 -6.00 -6.76 18.11
CA ASP A 250 -4.96 -6.32 19.04
C ASP A 250 -4.30 -5.01 18.58
N ALA A 251 -4.09 -4.85 17.27
CA ALA A 251 -3.54 -3.61 16.70
C ALA A 251 -4.50 -2.43 16.86
N LEU A 252 -5.79 -2.66 16.68
CA LEU A 252 -6.83 -1.63 16.79
C LEU A 252 -7.10 -1.23 18.24
N ALA A 253 -7.12 -2.18 19.16
CA ALA A 253 -7.30 -1.93 20.59
C ALA A 253 -6.23 -0.98 21.16
N LYS A 254 -4.97 -1.07 20.69
CA LYS A 254 -3.88 -0.14 21.06
C LYS A 254 -4.19 1.32 20.72
N CYS A 255 -5.09 1.56 19.77
CA CYS A 255 -5.50 2.88 19.31
C CYS A 255 -6.87 3.31 19.84
N GLY A 256 -7.41 2.62 20.85
CA GLY A 256 -8.73 2.90 21.41
C GLY A 256 -9.88 2.56 20.45
N MET A 257 -9.61 1.76 19.41
CA MET A 257 -10.63 1.21 18.53
C MET A 257 -11.05 -0.15 19.06
N ASP A 258 -11.97 -0.15 20.02
CA ASP A 258 -12.53 -1.40 20.53
C ASP A 258 -13.34 -2.10 19.42
N THR A 259 -12.77 -3.16 18.88
CA THR A 259 -13.50 -4.19 18.13
C THR A 259 -14.15 -5.21 19.08
N LEU A 260 -13.92 -5.07 20.39
CA LEU A 260 -14.19 -6.04 21.45
C LEU A 260 -15.64 -6.06 21.96
N ASP A 261 -16.57 -5.44 21.24
CA ASP A 261 -17.98 -5.38 21.68
C ASP A 261 -18.68 -6.77 21.65
N ASN A 262 -17.95 -7.87 21.39
CA ASN A 262 -18.42 -9.26 21.27
C ASN A 262 -19.64 -9.44 20.34
N ARG A 263 -19.96 -8.41 19.55
CA ARG A 263 -21.01 -8.48 18.54
C ARG A 263 -20.48 -9.29 17.36
N PRO A 264 -21.31 -10.17 16.76
CA PRO A 264 -20.93 -10.85 15.53
C PRO A 264 -20.51 -9.82 14.49
N VAL A 265 -19.35 -10.05 13.87
CA VAL A 265 -18.89 -9.23 12.74
C VAL A 265 -19.89 -9.44 11.61
N GLU A 266 -20.69 -8.41 11.31
CA GLU A 266 -21.61 -8.43 10.16
C GLU A 266 -20.80 -8.26 8.87
N LEU A 267 -20.68 -9.35 8.11
CA LEU A 267 -20.08 -9.35 6.78
C LEU A 267 -21.17 -9.31 5.70
N ASP A 268 -21.01 -8.39 4.76
CA ASP A 268 -21.79 -8.42 3.53
C ASP A 268 -21.36 -9.63 2.69
N ARG A 269 -22.33 -10.47 2.31
CA ARG A 269 -22.10 -11.70 1.55
C ARG A 269 -21.41 -11.47 0.20
N SER A 270 -21.52 -10.27 -0.37
CA SER A 270 -20.82 -9.92 -1.62
C SER A 270 -19.30 -10.05 -1.50
N TYR A 271 -18.73 -9.89 -0.30
CA TYR A 271 -17.29 -10.01 -0.05
C TYR A 271 -16.80 -11.44 0.22
N LEU A 272 -17.71 -12.42 0.23
CA LEU A 272 -17.37 -13.83 0.45
C LEU A 272 -17.11 -14.58 -0.88
N MET A 273 -17.43 -13.98 -2.01
CA MET A 273 -17.48 -14.65 -3.31
C MET A 273 -16.19 -14.50 -4.14
N GLY A 274 -15.21 -13.71 -3.69
CA GLY A 274 -13.95 -13.54 -4.43
C GLY A 274 -14.07 -12.67 -5.67
N GLU A 275 -15.11 -11.83 -5.75
CA GLU A 275 -15.40 -10.97 -6.91
C GLU A 275 -15.25 -9.49 -6.56
N LEU A 276 -14.96 -8.67 -7.59
CA LEU A 276 -14.97 -7.21 -7.42
C LEU A 276 -16.38 -6.71 -7.15
N VAL A 277 -16.52 -5.94 -6.08
CA VAL A 277 -17.76 -5.25 -5.74
C VAL A 277 -17.61 -3.79 -6.13
N TYR A 278 -18.63 -3.24 -6.77
CA TYR A 278 -18.66 -1.84 -7.20
C TYR A 278 -19.75 -1.06 -6.45
N ASP A 279 -19.48 0.21 -6.18
CA ASP A 279 -20.50 1.15 -5.70
C ASP A 279 -21.43 1.61 -6.84
N GLU A 280 -22.42 2.43 -6.51
CA GLU A 280 -23.40 2.96 -7.47
C GLU A 280 -22.79 3.90 -8.54
N PHE A 281 -21.55 4.34 -8.33
CA PHE A 281 -20.78 5.19 -9.23
C PHE A 281 -19.75 4.40 -10.05
N GLY A 282 -19.70 3.08 -9.90
CA GLY A 282 -18.77 2.20 -10.62
C GLY A 282 -17.36 2.16 -10.02
N ASN A 283 -17.15 2.65 -8.80
CA ASN A 283 -15.86 2.52 -8.12
C ASN A 283 -15.74 1.19 -7.40
N VAL A 284 -14.53 0.61 -7.38
CA VAL A 284 -14.25 -0.60 -6.59
C VAL A 284 -14.47 -0.29 -5.11
N ARG A 285 -15.27 -1.13 -4.46
CA ARG A 285 -15.59 -1.06 -3.04
C ARG A 285 -15.13 -2.34 -2.36
N GLY A 286 -14.34 -2.21 -1.31
CA GLY A 286 -13.93 -3.34 -0.47
C GLY A 286 -14.64 -3.35 0.88
N PRO A 287 -14.45 -4.41 1.67
CA PRO A 287 -15.06 -4.51 2.99
C PRO A 287 -14.44 -3.45 3.92
N PRO A 288 -15.26 -2.54 4.49
CA PRO A 288 -14.76 -1.55 5.45
C PRO A 288 -14.68 -2.11 6.88
N THR A 289 -15.19 -3.32 7.09
CA THR A 289 -15.33 -3.93 8.41
C THR A 289 -13.95 -4.23 9.00
N PRO A 290 -13.67 -3.82 10.26
CA PRO A 290 -12.38 -4.06 10.89
C PRO A 290 -11.96 -5.53 10.91
N SER A 291 -10.67 -5.78 10.75
CA SER A 291 -9.98 -7.09 10.81
C SER A 291 -10.40 -8.15 9.80
N VAL A 292 -11.40 -7.91 8.94
CA VAL A 292 -11.91 -8.99 8.08
C VAL A 292 -10.95 -9.41 6.97
N LEU A 293 -10.05 -8.51 6.54
CA LEU A 293 -8.99 -8.82 5.58
C LEU A 293 -7.72 -9.29 6.28
N TRP A 294 -7.41 -8.76 7.46
CA TRP A 294 -6.41 -9.37 8.35
C TRP A 294 -6.69 -10.88 8.50
N ASN A 295 -7.94 -11.24 8.76
CA ASN A 295 -8.37 -12.61 8.99
C ASN A 295 -8.24 -13.53 7.77
N SER A 296 -8.58 -13.06 6.57
CA SER A 296 -8.68 -13.90 5.37
C SER A 296 -7.48 -13.81 4.44
N MET A 297 -6.72 -12.72 4.48
CA MET A 297 -5.68 -12.39 3.51
C MET A 297 -4.28 -12.42 4.12
N ILE A 298 -4.13 -11.88 5.34
CA ILE A 298 -2.82 -11.82 6.03
C ILE A 298 -2.59 -13.00 6.98
N HIS A 299 -3.55 -13.30 7.84
CA HIS A 299 -3.42 -14.34 8.87
C HIS A 299 -3.05 -15.73 8.30
N PRO A 300 -3.61 -16.17 7.15
CA PRO A 300 -3.20 -17.43 6.52
C PRO A 300 -1.72 -17.50 6.11
N LEU A 301 -1.07 -16.35 5.92
CA LEU A 301 0.31 -16.25 5.48
C LEU A 301 1.30 -16.22 6.65
N LEU A 302 0.85 -16.17 7.90
CA LEU A 302 1.73 -16.04 9.08
C LEU A 302 2.72 -17.20 9.26
N ASN A 303 2.50 -18.35 8.64
CA ASN A 303 3.43 -19.47 8.64
C ASN A 303 4.49 -19.41 7.53
N MET A 304 4.43 -18.39 6.67
CA MET A 304 5.44 -18.12 5.67
C MET A 304 6.55 -17.27 6.26
N THR A 305 7.80 -17.60 5.90
CA THR A 305 8.93 -16.72 6.16
C THR A 305 9.04 -15.73 5.00
N ILE A 306 9.06 -14.44 5.31
CA ILE A 306 9.12 -13.34 4.34
C ILE A 306 10.34 -12.46 4.62
N TYR A 307 10.79 -11.74 3.58
CA TYR A 307 11.79 -10.70 3.73
C TYR A 307 11.17 -9.39 4.19
N GLY A 308 10.01 -9.01 3.63
CA GLY A 308 9.37 -7.75 3.95
C GLY A 308 7.99 -7.56 3.32
N ALA A 309 7.42 -6.38 3.54
CA ALA A 309 6.15 -5.99 2.94
C ALA A 309 6.21 -4.59 2.33
N ILE A 310 5.42 -4.34 1.29
CA ILE A 310 5.14 -3.01 0.75
C ILE A 310 3.63 -2.73 0.77
N TRP A 311 3.28 -1.47 1.04
CA TRP A 311 1.92 -1.06 1.35
C TRP A 311 1.50 0.18 0.56
N TYR A 312 0.36 0.14 -0.11
CA TYR A 312 -0.22 1.32 -0.76
C TYR A 312 -1.70 1.44 -0.39
N GLN A 313 -1.94 2.21 0.67
CA GLN A 313 -3.27 2.50 1.16
C GLN A 313 -3.30 3.80 1.98
N GLY A 314 -4.48 4.37 2.03
CA GLY A 314 -4.82 5.47 2.92
C GLY A 314 -6.01 6.27 2.42
N GLU A 315 -6.32 6.21 1.13
CA GLU A 315 -7.32 7.05 0.50
C GLU A 315 -8.70 6.86 1.13
N ASN A 316 -9.04 5.63 1.55
CA ASN A 316 -10.30 5.35 2.23
C ASN A 316 -10.33 5.80 3.71
N ASN A 317 -9.17 6.14 4.29
CA ASN A 317 -9.05 6.76 5.60
C ASN A 317 -8.94 8.30 5.51
N ALA A 318 -8.60 8.85 4.34
CA ALA A 318 -8.45 10.30 4.16
C ALA A 318 -9.67 11.12 4.64
N PRO A 319 -10.94 10.70 4.46
CA PRO A 319 -12.08 11.44 5.00
C PRO A 319 -12.13 11.55 6.53
N LYS A 320 -11.44 10.66 7.27
CA LYS A 320 -11.35 10.64 8.73
C LYS A 320 -9.92 10.28 9.16
N PRO A 321 -8.95 11.19 8.98
CA PRO A 321 -7.53 10.85 8.99
C PRO A 321 -6.96 10.72 10.42
N ASN A 322 -7.62 11.30 11.43
CA ASN A 322 -7.10 11.52 12.79
C ASN A 322 -6.62 10.27 13.55
N THR A 323 -7.07 9.08 13.17
CA THR A 323 -6.68 7.83 13.84
C THR A 323 -5.50 7.13 13.15
N TYR A 324 -5.15 7.56 11.93
CA TYR A 324 -4.20 6.86 11.07
C TYR A 324 -2.77 6.91 11.61
N ASN A 325 -2.39 7.99 12.31
CA ASN A 325 -1.09 8.10 13.00
C ASN A 325 -0.88 7.10 14.13
N CYS A 326 -1.95 6.43 14.58
CA CYS A 326 -1.88 5.32 15.51
C CYS A 326 -2.11 3.98 14.78
N THR A 327 -3.20 3.86 14.02
CA THR A 327 -3.62 2.57 13.46
C THR A 327 -2.61 2.01 12.47
N PHE A 328 -1.99 2.85 11.63
CA PHE A 328 -1.02 2.38 10.65
C PHE A 328 0.31 1.90 11.27
N PRO A 329 0.98 2.67 12.15
CA PRO A 329 2.14 2.15 12.90
C PRO A 329 1.81 0.93 13.76
N SER A 330 0.62 0.91 14.37
CA SER A 330 0.15 -0.23 15.18
C SER A 330 0.01 -1.49 14.31
N MET A 331 -0.60 -1.38 13.13
CA MET A 331 -0.74 -2.47 12.16
C MET A 331 0.63 -3.04 11.76
N ILE A 332 1.61 -2.19 11.41
CA ILE A 332 2.97 -2.64 11.05
C ILE A 332 3.61 -3.40 12.21
N SER A 333 3.55 -2.84 13.42
CA SER A 333 4.15 -3.47 14.61
C SER A 333 3.49 -4.80 14.93
N ASP A 334 2.17 -4.90 14.75
CA ASP A 334 1.41 -6.11 15.03
C ASP A 334 1.64 -7.18 13.98
N TRP A 335 1.66 -6.83 12.68
CA TRP A 335 2.02 -7.78 11.63
C TRP A 335 3.39 -8.41 11.91
N ARG A 336 4.41 -7.58 12.19
CA ARG A 336 5.74 -8.07 12.59
C ARG A 336 5.67 -9.02 13.78
N ALA A 337 4.95 -8.65 14.84
CA ALA A 337 4.79 -9.49 16.02
C ALA A 337 4.08 -10.83 15.71
N LYS A 338 3.03 -10.83 14.88
CA LYS A 338 2.26 -12.03 14.51
C LYS A 338 3.06 -12.96 13.60
N PHE A 339 3.72 -12.42 12.57
CA PHE A 339 4.63 -13.20 11.70
C PHE A 339 5.80 -13.79 12.49
N HIS A 340 6.37 -13.03 13.43
CA HIS A 340 7.44 -13.52 14.29
C HIS A 340 6.94 -14.60 15.27
N SER A 341 5.85 -14.34 16.00
CA SER A 341 5.34 -15.27 17.02
C SER A 341 4.82 -16.61 16.47
N SER A 342 4.43 -16.65 15.18
CA SER A 342 3.94 -17.85 14.51
C SER A 342 4.95 -19.01 14.49
N HIS A 343 6.24 -18.72 14.22
CA HIS A 343 7.30 -19.72 14.11
C HIS A 343 8.73 -19.21 14.43
N GLY A 344 8.90 -17.94 14.77
CA GLY A 344 10.16 -17.33 15.20
C GLY A 344 11.20 -17.09 14.11
N GLN A 345 10.86 -17.31 12.82
CA GLN A 345 11.84 -17.20 11.73
C GLN A 345 11.76 -15.88 10.95
N ASN A 346 10.62 -15.19 11.02
CA ASN A 346 10.50 -13.84 10.48
C ASN A 346 11.30 -12.86 11.36
N ASP A 347 12.02 -11.95 10.72
CA ASP A 347 12.68 -10.85 11.43
C ASP A 347 11.61 -10.03 12.18
N PRO A 348 11.71 -9.86 13.51
CA PRO A 348 10.74 -9.11 14.30
C PRO A 348 10.65 -7.63 13.90
N THR A 349 11.58 -7.17 13.08
CA THR A 349 11.66 -5.83 12.53
C THR A 349 11.74 -5.86 11.00
N PHE A 350 11.22 -6.90 10.33
CA PHE A 350 11.33 -7.03 8.88
C PHE A 350 10.95 -5.73 8.14
N PRO A 351 11.66 -5.38 7.05
CA PRO A 351 11.46 -4.12 6.33
C PRO A 351 10.03 -3.93 5.84
N PHE A 352 9.51 -2.72 6.05
CA PHE A 352 8.16 -2.33 5.62
C PHE A 352 8.22 -1.06 4.77
N GLY A 353 7.78 -1.13 3.52
CA GLY A 353 7.69 0.01 2.61
C GLY A 353 6.26 0.53 2.51
N PHE A 354 6.07 1.84 2.35
CA PHE A 354 4.77 2.36 1.96
C PHE A 354 4.83 3.51 0.97
N GLU A 355 3.75 3.70 0.21
CA GLU A 355 3.59 4.88 -0.64
C GLU A 355 2.84 5.98 0.09
N MET A 356 3.45 7.17 0.20
CA MET A 356 2.75 8.36 0.65
C MET A 356 1.69 8.74 -0.37
N LEU A 357 0.47 9.03 0.08
CA LEU A 357 -0.64 9.25 -0.84
C LEU A 357 -0.32 10.30 -1.91
N GLY A 358 -0.66 9.97 -3.15
CA GLY A 358 -0.56 10.89 -4.28
C GLY A 358 -1.58 12.03 -4.21
N ALA A 359 -1.58 12.87 -5.25
CA ALA A 359 -2.63 13.84 -5.48
C ALA A 359 -3.98 13.16 -5.80
N TYR A 360 -5.12 13.83 -5.54
CA TYR A 360 -6.46 13.26 -5.82
C TYR A 360 -7.25 14.07 -6.84
N GLN A 361 -7.48 15.37 -6.62
CA GLN A 361 -8.31 16.20 -7.50
C GLN A 361 -7.62 17.53 -7.76
N PRO A 362 -7.89 18.23 -8.87
CA PRO A 362 -7.40 19.60 -9.09
C PRO A 362 -8.14 20.61 -8.19
N SER A 363 -8.32 20.29 -6.91
CA SER A 363 -8.85 21.19 -5.91
C SER A 363 -7.71 21.89 -5.18
N MET A 364 -7.80 23.21 -5.15
CA MET A 364 -6.90 24.07 -4.38
C MET A 364 -7.41 24.37 -2.97
N THR A 365 -8.60 23.89 -2.60
CA THR A 365 -9.15 24.10 -1.25
C THR A 365 -8.47 23.17 -0.25
N VAL A 366 -8.02 23.74 0.86
CA VAL A 366 -7.49 23.00 2.00
C VAL A 366 -8.71 22.44 2.75
N GLN A 367 -8.88 21.13 2.66
CA GLN A 367 -9.83 20.38 3.47
C GLN A 367 -9.04 19.37 4.28
N SER A 368 -9.43 19.15 5.53
CA SER A 368 -9.09 17.95 6.29
C SER A 368 -9.19 16.74 5.36
N GLY A 369 -8.15 15.92 5.26
CA GLY A 369 -8.14 14.90 4.23
C GLY A 369 -6.79 14.28 3.91
N PHE A 370 -6.49 14.27 2.61
CA PHE A 370 -5.22 13.82 2.04
C PHE A 370 -3.98 14.47 2.67
N PRO A 371 -3.89 15.80 2.87
CA PRO A 371 -2.68 16.38 3.46
C PRO A 371 -2.44 15.88 4.90
N ASP A 372 -3.48 15.81 5.73
CA ASP A 372 -3.37 15.28 7.09
C ASP A 372 -3.00 13.79 7.08
N LEU A 373 -3.59 13.02 6.17
CA LEU A 373 -3.27 11.60 6.05
C LEU A 373 -1.82 11.36 5.61
N ARG A 374 -1.27 12.14 4.66
CA ARG A 374 0.15 12.04 4.29
C ARG A 374 1.07 12.26 5.48
N TRP A 375 0.71 13.21 6.34
CA TRP A 375 1.44 13.45 7.58
C TRP A 375 1.32 12.27 8.54
N HIS A 376 0.10 11.78 8.77
CA HIS A 376 -0.17 10.62 9.61
C HIS A 376 0.46 9.31 9.13
N GLN A 377 0.67 9.13 7.81
CA GLN A 377 1.39 7.97 7.24
C GLN A 377 2.82 7.85 7.78
N THR A 378 3.41 8.96 8.21
CA THR A 378 4.74 9.00 8.85
C THR A 378 4.67 8.97 10.37
N ALA A 379 3.52 8.63 10.96
CA ALA A 379 3.22 8.77 12.39
C ALA A 379 3.45 10.19 12.94
N ASP A 380 3.18 11.19 12.08
CA ASP A 380 3.35 12.63 12.30
C ASP A 380 4.81 13.13 12.32
N PHE A 381 5.80 12.37 11.83
CA PHE A 381 7.20 12.83 11.84
C PHE A 381 7.63 13.57 10.57
N GLY A 382 6.92 13.38 9.46
CA GLY A 382 7.30 13.86 8.11
C GLY A 382 8.35 12.98 7.40
N PHE A 383 8.88 11.96 8.06
CA PHE A 383 9.87 11.03 7.53
C PHE A 383 9.80 9.66 8.19
N VAL A 384 10.32 8.65 7.49
CA VAL A 384 10.64 7.31 8.00
C VAL A 384 12.04 6.90 7.54
N PRO A 385 12.75 6.02 8.26
CA PRO A 385 12.37 5.43 9.55
C PRO A 385 12.35 6.47 10.67
N ASN A 386 11.54 6.22 11.70
CA ASN A 386 11.43 7.07 12.89
C ASN A 386 11.14 6.21 14.14
N LYS A 387 11.06 6.84 15.33
CA LYS A 387 10.91 6.13 16.62
C LYS A 387 9.62 5.28 16.76
N LYS A 388 8.60 5.49 15.93
CA LYS A 388 7.37 4.68 15.90
C LYS A 388 7.37 3.66 14.76
N MET A 389 8.27 3.80 13.80
CA MET A 389 8.28 3.08 12.53
C MET A 389 9.73 2.77 12.14
N GLU A 390 10.35 1.86 12.90
CA GLU A 390 11.71 1.39 12.64
C GLU A 390 11.75 0.44 11.43
N ASN A 391 12.87 0.45 10.69
CA ASN A 391 13.03 -0.31 9.44
C ASN A 391 11.86 -0.12 8.46
N VAL A 392 11.35 1.11 8.41
CA VAL A 392 10.30 1.53 7.48
C VAL A 392 10.89 2.51 6.48
N PHE A 393 10.54 2.32 5.21
CA PHE A 393 10.88 3.24 4.12
C PHE A 393 9.60 3.72 3.44
N MET A 394 9.69 4.85 2.74
CA MET A 394 8.56 5.37 1.99
C MET A 394 8.97 5.89 0.62
N SER A 395 8.06 5.81 -0.33
CA SER A 395 8.05 6.63 -1.54
C SER A 395 7.10 7.82 -1.36
N ASN A 396 7.33 8.87 -2.14
CA ASN A 396 6.45 10.03 -2.18
C ASN A 396 5.86 10.17 -3.58
N ALA A 397 4.55 10.04 -3.75
CA ALA A 397 3.86 10.18 -5.04
C ALA A 397 3.05 11.48 -5.17
N MET A 398 3.19 12.42 -4.24
CA MET A 398 2.36 13.64 -4.21
C MET A 398 2.60 14.58 -5.41
N ASP A 399 3.75 14.44 -6.09
CA ASP A 399 4.11 15.15 -7.33
C ASP A 399 3.75 14.38 -8.60
N LEU A 400 3.01 13.27 -8.50
CA LEU A 400 2.57 12.43 -9.63
C LEU A 400 1.05 12.48 -9.86
N PRO A 401 0.39 13.67 -9.91
CA PRO A 401 -1.03 13.76 -10.23
C PRO A 401 -1.31 13.23 -11.63
N ASP A 402 -2.48 12.61 -11.77
CA ASP A 402 -3.02 12.17 -13.05
C ASP A 402 -4.52 12.46 -13.10
N PHE A 403 -4.85 13.75 -13.13
CA PHE A 403 -6.25 14.20 -13.04
C PHE A 403 -7.12 13.77 -14.24
N THR A 404 -6.47 13.32 -15.31
CA THR A 404 -7.13 12.85 -16.55
C THR A 404 -7.12 11.33 -16.68
N SER A 405 -6.63 10.61 -15.66
CA SER A 405 -6.61 9.15 -15.65
C SER A 405 -8.02 8.60 -15.98
N PRO A 406 -8.14 7.67 -16.95
CA PRO A 406 -9.42 7.04 -17.28
C PRO A 406 -9.93 6.14 -16.14
N TYR A 407 -9.09 5.90 -15.12
CA TYR A 407 -9.42 5.12 -13.93
C TYR A 407 -9.72 6.00 -12.72
N GLY A 408 -9.90 7.31 -12.93
CA GLY A 408 -10.21 8.30 -11.91
C GLY A 408 -8.94 9.03 -11.41
N PRO A 409 -9.08 10.30 -11.02
CA PRO A 409 -7.93 11.19 -10.77
C PRO A 409 -7.13 10.83 -9.51
N ILE A 410 -7.65 9.89 -8.71
CA ILE A 410 -6.99 9.28 -7.54
C ILE A 410 -5.98 8.18 -7.91
N HIS A 411 -6.07 7.65 -9.14
CA HIS A 411 -5.28 6.51 -9.59
C HIS A 411 -4.29 6.97 -10.67
N THR A 412 -3.06 7.30 -10.25
CA THR A 412 -1.98 7.66 -11.17
C THR A 412 -1.54 6.48 -12.03
N GLN A 413 -1.43 6.68 -13.34
CA GLN A 413 -0.91 5.68 -14.26
C GLN A 413 0.63 5.56 -14.23
N ASP A 414 1.34 6.53 -13.67
CA ASP A 414 2.81 6.48 -13.48
C ASP A 414 3.17 5.64 -12.24
N LYS A 415 3.09 4.31 -12.41
CA LYS A 415 3.52 3.36 -11.37
C LYS A 415 5.03 3.08 -11.43
N GLN A 416 5.71 3.48 -12.50
CA GLN A 416 7.16 3.35 -12.63
C GLN A 416 7.88 4.24 -11.62
N ASP A 417 7.55 5.53 -11.55
CA ASP A 417 8.16 6.42 -10.57
C ASP A 417 7.85 5.98 -9.12
N VAL A 418 6.61 5.56 -8.85
CA VAL A 418 6.18 4.98 -7.56
C VAL A 418 7.09 3.81 -7.16
N ALA A 419 7.22 2.80 -8.04
CA ALA A 419 8.01 1.61 -7.75
C ALA A 419 9.52 1.91 -7.66
N GLN A 420 10.05 2.79 -8.50
CA GLN A 420 11.46 3.20 -8.43
C GLN A 420 11.80 3.85 -7.10
N ARG A 421 10.93 4.74 -6.61
CA ARG A 421 11.11 5.42 -5.31
C ARG A 421 10.99 4.43 -4.15
N LEU A 422 10.10 3.43 -4.23
CA LEU A 422 10.03 2.34 -3.24
C LEU A 422 11.31 1.51 -3.21
N VAL A 423 11.85 1.13 -4.37
CA VAL A 423 13.11 0.37 -4.46
C VAL A 423 14.30 1.19 -3.96
N GLN A 424 14.34 2.49 -4.23
CA GLN A 424 15.35 3.39 -3.67
C GLN A 424 15.32 3.38 -2.13
N GLY A 425 14.12 3.45 -1.54
CA GLY A 425 13.94 3.31 -0.10
C GLY A 425 14.34 1.93 0.42
N SER A 426 13.97 0.85 -0.27
CA SER A 426 14.29 -0.51 0.15
C SER A 426 15.79 -0.79 0.12
N LEU A 427 16.50 -0.37 -0.94
CA LEU A 427 17.96 -0.54 -1.02
C LEU A 427 18.67 0.15 0.14
N ALA A 428 18.24 1.36 0.52
CA ALA A 428 18.86 2.09 1.61
C ALA A 428 18.50 1.53 2.99
N VAL A 429 17.23 1.23 3.24
CA VAL A 429 16.72 0.87 4.58
C VAL A 429 16.77 -0.64 4.80
N ALA A 430 16.23 -1.43 3.86
CA ALA A 430 16.11 -2.87 3.98
C ALA A 430 17.40 -3.62 3.63
N TYR A 431 18.19 -3.12 2.68
CA TYR A 431 19.44 -3.75 2.24
C TYR A 431 20.70 -2.97 2.67
N HIS A 432 20.53 -1.88 3.42
CA HIS A 432 21.63 -1.10 4.03
C HIS A 432 22.66 -0.55 3.03
N HIS A 433 22.27 -0.28 1.79
CA HIS A 433 23.13 0.38 0.80
C HIS A 433 23.33 1.85 1.19
N LYS A 434 24.54 2.20 1.63
CA LYS A 434 24.86 3.52 2.23
C LYS A 434 24.90 4.68 1.23
N ASP A 435 25.10 4.39 -0.06
CA ASP A 435 25.26 5.42 -1.11
C ASP A 435 23.94 5.82 -1.77
N ILE A 436 22.82 5.28 -1.29
CA ILE A 436 21.50 5.59 -1.82
C ILE A 436 20.86 6.70 -0.99
N VAL A 437 20.76 7.89 -1.59
CA VAL A 437 19.88 8.94 -1.08
C VAL A 437 18.45 8.46 -1.27
N TYR A 438 17.64 8.40 -0.22
CA TYR A 438 16.23 7.97 -0.29
C TYR A 438 15.26 8.89 0.46
N GLN A 439 15.77 9.73 1.35
CA GLN A 439 14.92 10.66 2.10
C GLN A 439 14.65 11.90 1.25
N ALA A 440 13.37 12.24 1.14
CA ALA A 440 12.96 13.53 0.61
C ALA A 440 13.48 14.67 1.51
N PRO A 441 13.81 15.85 0.93
CA PRO A 441 14.18 17.02 1.73
C PRO A 441 13.11 17.37 2.77
N LEU A 442 13.54 17.56 4.03
CA LEU A 442 12.68 17.99 5.14
C LEU A 442 13.44 19.01 5.99
N PRO A 443 12.84 20.15 6.36
CA PRO A 443 13.53 21.17 7.15
C PRO A 443 13.84 20.68 8.58
N THR A 444 14.97 21.11 9.13
CA THR A 444 15.43 20.83 10.50
C THR A 444 15.17 21.99 11.46
N GLY A 445 14.97 23.20 10.94
CA GLY A 445 14.61 24.38 11.71
C GLY A 445 14.14 25.50 10.80
N TYR A 446 13.69 26.59 11.43
CA TYR A 446 13.43 27.83 10.72
C TYR A 446 13.76 29.06 11.56
N LYS A 447 13.96 30.19 10.89
CA LYS A 447 14.18 31.50 11.51
C LYS A 447 13.30 32.54 10.85
N VAL A 448 12.56 33.29 11.65
CA VAL A 448 11.75 34.43 11.18
C VAL A 448 12.60 35.68 11.27
N ASP A 449 12.61 36.48 10.20
CA ASP A 449 13.17 37.81 10.15
C ASP A 449 12.04 38.81 9.97
N THR A 450 11.75 39.55 11.04
CA THR A 450 10.67 40.53 11.08
C THR A 450 10.98 41.80 10.30
N GLU A 451 12.26 42.14 10.12
CA GLU A 451 12.68 43.34 9.38
C GLU A 451 12.53 43.14 7.88
N THR A 452 12.94 41.97 7.39
CA THR A 452 12.83 41.62 5.96
C THR A 452 11.50 40.96 5.59
N GLN A 453 10.65 40.67 6.58
CA GLN A 453 9.39 39.92 6.42
C GLN A 453 9.60 38.59 5.68
N THR A 454 10.60 37.83 6.14
CA THR A 454 10.93 36.53 5.58
C THR A 454 11.05 35.46 6.66
N LEU A 455 10.90 34.21 6.24
CA LEU A 455 11.15 33.03 7.05
C LEU A 455 12.12 32.13 6.30
N GLU A 456 13.28 31.85 6.90
CA GLU A 456 14.28 30.94 6.35
C GLU A 456 14.09 29.54 6.94
N LEU A 457 13.79 28.56 6.09
CA LEU A 457 13.78 27.14 6.41
C LEU A 457 15.15 26.54 6.15
N VAL A 458 15.75 25.91 7.16
CA VAL A 458 17.03 25.21 7.03
C VAL A 458 16.76 23.74 6.76
N TYR A 459 17.36 23.18 5.71
CA TYR A 459 17.21 21.78 5.31
C TYR A 459 18.47 20.97 5.61
N ASN A 460 18.27 19.81 6.25
CA ASN A 460 19.22 18.69 6.36
C ASN A 460 20.69 19.06 6.65
N ASN A 461 20.95 20.13 7.43
CA ASN A 461 22.31 20.65 7.68
C ASN A 461 23.20 20.77 6.41
N GLY A 462 22.60 20.92 5.22
CA GLY A 462 23.31 21.01 3.95
C GLY A 462 23.91 19.71 3.38
N SER A 463 23.46 18.53 3.83
CA SER A 463 23.92 17.24 3.27
C SER A 463 23.54 17.05 1.79
N GLU A 464 22.49 17.72 1.33
CA GLU A 464 22.01 17.67 -0.06
C GLU A 464 21.69 19.06 -0.60
N ALA A 465 21.94 19.27 -1.88
CA ALA A 465 21.59 20.51 -2.57
C ALA A 465 20.10 20.52 -2.94
N LEU A 466 19.41 21.63 -2.68
CA LEU A 466 18.01 21.82 -3.08
C LEU A 466 17.88 22.38 -4.50
N GLN A 467 16.83 21.98 -5.19
CA GLN A 467 16.38 22.56 -6.46
C GLN A 467 15.00 23.21 -6.29
N LEU A 468 14.87 24.45 -6.77
CA LEU A 468 13.57 25.11 -6.94
C LEU A 468 13.00 24.76 -8.32
N LYS A 469 11.77 24.24 -8.36
CA LYS A 469 11.00 24.06 -9.60
C LYS A 469 9.82 25.02 -9.70
N ASN A 470 9.23 25.38 -8.56
CA ASN A 470 8.08 26.27 -8.48
C ASN A 470 8.18 27.13 -7.21
N ASN A 471 7.66 28.36 -7.22
CA ASN A 471 7.70 29.27 -6.08
C ASN A 471 6.44 29.23 -5.19
N VAL A 472 5.48 28.34 -5.46
CA VAL A 472 4.26 28.17 -4.64
C VAL A 472 4.26 26.83 -3.91
N GLY A 473 3.52 26.74 -2.80
CA GLY A 473 3.31 25.50 -2.05
C GLY A 473 3.55 25.60 -0.55
N PHE A 474 4.08 26.74 -0.08
CA PHE A 474 4.20 27.06 1.34
C PHE A 474 2.99 27.87 1.80
N GLU A 475 2.65 27.74 3.08
CA GLU A 475 1.65 28.55 3.76
C GLU A 475 2.18 28.93 5.16
N VAL A 476 2.06 30.20 5.52
CA VAL A 476 2.37 30.72 6.86
C VAL A 476 1.09 30.86 7.65
N CYS A 477 1.16 30.59 8.95
CA CYS A 477 0.02 30.81 9.83
C CYS A 477 0.16 32.16 10.55
N CYS A 478 -0.84 33.02 10.39
CA CYS A 478 -0.92 34.30 11.10
C CYS A 478 -1.89 34.18 12.29
N SER A 479 -1.41 34.38 13.52
CA SER A 479 -2.24 34.40 14.73
C SER A 479 -2.67 35.83 15.04
N TYR A 480 -3.97 36.11 14.89
CA TYR A 480 -4.52 37.47 15.10
C TYR A 480 -4.64 37.90 16.57
N ASP A 481 -4.38 37.00 17.52
CA ASP A 481 -4.37 37.30 18.96
C ASP A 481 -3.01 37.03 19.63
N GLY A 482 -1.98 36.67 18.84
CA GLY A 482 -0.61 36.41 19.28
C GLY A 482 -0.42 35.21 20.22
N ASN A 483 -1.47 34.47 20.56
CA ASN A 483 -1.44 33.39 21.57
C ASN A 483 -2.14 32.10 21.14
N SER A 484 -3.08 32.18 20.20
CA SER A 484 -3.78 31.01 19.70
C SER A 484 -2.91 30.26 18.71
N ILE A 485 -2.75 28.96 18.97
CA ILE A 485 -2.12 28.01 18.06
C ILE A 485 -3.05 27.81 16.86
N CYS A 486 -2.50 27.64 15.66
CA CYS A 486 -3.18 27.48 14.36
C CYS A 486 -4.22 26.35 14.32
N SER A 487 -5.36 26.58 14.97
CA SER A 487 -6.47 25.63 15.11
C SER A 487 -7.49 25.76 13.98
N SER A 488 -7.50 26.90 13.27
CA SER A 488 -8.34 27.12 12.09
C SER A 488 -7.55 27.06 10.79
N HIS A 489 -8.14 26.41 9.79
CA HIS A 489 -7.65 26.38 8.42
C HIS A 489 -7.54 27.79 7.80
N SER A 490 -8.39 28.73 8.23
CA SER A 490 -8.42 30.11 7.70
C SER A 490 -7.20 30.95 8.10
N TRP A 491 -6.38 30.49 9.03
CA TRP A 491 -5.19 31.23 9.48
C TRP A 491 -3.95 30.93 8.63
N TRP A 492 -4.03 29.91 7.76
CA TRP A 492 -2.97 29.55 6.84
C TRP A 492 -3.08 30.34 5.54
N LEU A 493 -2.12 31.23 5.30
CA LEU A 493 -2.06 32.08 4.13
C LEU A 493 -0.93 31.64 3.18
N PRO A 494 -1.12 31.66 1.86
CA PRO A 494 -0.07 31.30 0.91
C PRO A 494 1.19 32.14 1.07
N ALA A 495 2.35 31.48 1.07
CA ALA A 495 3.66 32.09 1.11
C ALA A 495 4.49 31.64 -0.10
N SER A 496 5.05 32.59 -0.84
CA SER A 496 5.90 32.29 -2.00
C SER A 496 7.37 32.13 -1.60
N VAL A 497 8.07 31.26 -2.31
CA VAL A 497 9.53 31.14 -2.22
C VAL A 497 10.17 32.39 -2.83
N VAL A 498 11.00 33.07 -2.04
CA VAL A 498 11.79 34.24 -2.45
C VAL A 498 13.13 33.80 -3.00
N LYS A 499 13.79 32.84 -2.33
CA LYS A 499 15.14 32.39 -2.68
C LYS A 499 15.36 30.96 -2.19
N VAL A 500 16.12 30.18 -2.96
CA VAL A 500 16.65 28.88 -2.54
C VAL A 500 18.17 28.94 -2.56
N THR A 501 18.79 28.48 -1.48
CA THR A 501 20.22 28.21 -1.40
C THR A 501 20.46 26.70 -1.50
N ARG A 502 21.72 26.27 -1.38
CA ARG A 502 22.05 24.85 -1.34
C ARG A 502 21.28 24.13 -0.22
N SER A 503 21.07 24.76 0.93
CA SER A 503 20.57 24.11 2.15
C SER A 503 19.47 24.90 2.86
N SER A 504 18.93 25.95 2.25
CA SER A 504 17.85 26.73 2.84
C SER A 504 16.86 27.25 1.80
N VAL A 505 15.63 27.45 2.26
CA VAL A 505 14.54 28.02 1.47
C VAL A 505 14.02 29.24 2.22
N LEU A 506 14.08 30.39 1.57
CA LEU A 506 13.55 31.65 2.08
C LEU A 506 12.14 31.85 1.51
N VAL A 507 11.15 32.01 2.38
CA VAL A 507 9.76 32.29 2.01
C VAL A 507 9.34 33.67 2.52
N THR A 508 8.43 34.33 1.81
CA THR A 508 7.87 35.61 2.27
C THR A 508 6.85 35.38 3.38
N THR A 509 6.88 36.25 4.40
CA THR A 509 5.86 36.32 5.45
C THR A 509 5.05 37.61 5.37
N ALA A 510 5.17 38.39 4.29
CA ALA A 510 4.52 39.70 4.14
C ALA A 510 2.98 39.64 4.10
N VAL A 511 2.40 38.44 4.07
CA VAL A 511 0.96 38.19 4.22
C VAL A 511 0.49 38.24 5.69
N CYS A 512 1.42 38.21 6.65
CA CYS A 512 1.16 38.41 8.07
C CYS A 512 1.82 39.71 8.55
N GLU A 513 1.32 40.27 9.66
CA GLU A 513 2.14 41.14 10.48
C GLU A 513 3.32 40.33 11.06
N PRO A 514 4.54 40.89 11.14
CA PRO A 514 5.74 40.11 11.47
C PRO A 514 5.66 39.34 12.81
N GLN A 515 5.05 39.95 13.83
CA GLN A 515 4.86 39.36 15.16
C GLN A 515 3.79 38.27 15.22
N ASP A 516 2.96 38.15 14.19
CA ASP A 516 1.82 37.22 14.17
C ASP A 516 2.16 35.91 13.45
N VAL A 517 3.35 35.78 12.86
CA VAL A 517 3.80 34.53 12.23
C VAL A 517 4.02 33.48 13.31
N VAL A 518 3.14 32.48 13.39
CA VAL A 518 3.18 31.42 14.42
C VAL A 518 3.32 30.00 13.85
N GLY A 519 3.44 29.87 12.53
CA GLY A 519 3.58 28.57 11.90
C GLY A 519 3.93 28.63 10.42
N ILE A 520 4.40 27.50 9.90
CA ILE A 520 4.78 27.29 8.51
C ILE A 520 4.44 25.85 8.12
N ARG A 521 3.85 25.66 6.95
CA ARG A 521 3.60 24.34 6.37
C ARG A 521 3.92 24.33 4.88
N TYR A 522 4.11 23.14 4.35
CA TYR A 522 4.44 22.90 2.95
C TYR A 522 3.64 21.74 2.38
N ALA A 523 3.21 21.89 1.13
CA ALA A 523 2.49 20.87 0.36
C ALA A 523 1.20 20.37 1.05
N TRP A 524 0.54 21.24 1.82
CA TRP A 524 -0.63 20.90 2.64
C TRP A 524 -1.96 21.01 1.89
N LYS A 525 -1.98 20.61 0.61
CA LYS A 525 -3.19 20.58 -0.23
C LYS A 525 -3.52 19.16 -0.64
N VAL A 526 -4.79 18.93 -1.01
CA VAL A 526 -5.23 17.66 -1.63
C VAL A 526 -4.33 17.30 -2.80
N SER A 527 -4.00 18.29 -3.63
CA SER A 527 -3.02 18.16 -4.70
C SER A 527 -2.00 19.30 -4.61
N PRO A 528 -0.79 19.06 -4.11
CA PRO A 528 0.15 20.12 -3.76
C PRO A 528 0.80 20.78 -4.98
N CYS A 529 0.92 20.07 -6.10
CA CYS A 529 1.58 20.56 -7.29
C CYS A 529 1.12 19.81 -8.55
N THR A 530 1.47 20.35 -9.72
CA THR A 530 1.33 19.64 -11.00
C THR A 530 2.44 18.60 -11.16
N PHE A 531 2.29 17.71 -12.16
CA PHE A 531 3.23 16.63 -12.44
C PHE A 531 4.70 17.07 -12.41
N LYS A 532 5.47 16.47 -11.49
CA LYS A 532 6.89 16.72 -11.23
C LYS A 532 7.25 18.20 -11.06
N ASN A 533 6.35 19.00 -10.47
CA ASN A 533 6.51 20.45 -10.35
C ASN A 533 6.16 21.02 -8.95
N CYS A 534 6.38 20.25 -7.88
CA CYS A 534 6.39 20.75 -6.51
C CYS A 534 7.51 21.79 -6.29
N ALA A 535 7.44 22.59 -5.23
CA ALA A 535 8.38 23.72 -5.09
C ALA A 535 9.84 23.25 -4.98
N ILE A 536 10.09 22.33 -4.05
CA ILE A 536 11.43 21.94 -3.62
C ILE A 536 11.68 20.47 -3.94
N TYR A 537 12.84 20.19 -4.53
CA TYR A 537 13.35 18.85 -4.80
C TYR A 537 14.78 18.69 -4.29
N SER A 538 15.18 17.44 -4.04
CA SER A 538 16.61 17.12 -3.91
C SER A 538 17.27 17.18 -5.29
N SER A 539 18.44 17.83 -5.38
CA SER A 539 19.22 17.86 -6.63
C SER A 539 19.95 16.55 -6.91
N LEU A 540 20.03 15.64 -5.94
CA LEU A 540 20.70 14.35 -6.08
C LEU A 540 19.71 13.25 -6.45
N SER A 541 18.66 13.09 -5.64
CA SER A 541 17.69 12.00 -5.82
C SER A 541 16.50 12.39 -6.70
N PHE A 542 16.32 13.69 -6.98
CA PHE A 542 15.14 14.22 -7.66
C PHE A 542 13.81 13.91 -6.95
N LEU A 543 13.87 13.59 -5.66
CA LEU A 543 12.67 13.39 -4.84
C LEU A 543 12.06 14.74 -4.44
N PRO A 544 10.72 14.90 -4.50
CA PRO A 544 10.04 16.09 -3.98
C PRO A 544 10.19 16.15 -2.46
N ALA A 545 10.35 17.35 -1.91
CA ALA A 545 10.35 17.57 -0.47
C ALA A 545 9.07 17.01 0.18
N SER A 546 9.21 16.40 1.36
CA SER A 546 8.06 15.86 2.12
C SER A 546 7.14 16.99 2.59
N PRO A 547 5.82 16.76 2.67
CA PRO A 547 4.91 17.69 3.32
C PRO A 547 5.27 17.81 4.81
N PHE A 548 5.07 18.99 5.37
CA PHE A 548 5.29 19.24 6.78
C PHE A 548 4.38 20.36 7.28
N GLN A 549 4.16 20.37 8.59
CA GLN A 549 3.53 21.47 9.30
C GLN A 549 4.25 21.69 10.63
N PHE A 550 4.63 22.93 10.91
CA PHE A 550 5.19 23.36 12.19
C PHE A 550 4.39 24.54 12.71
N THR A 551 3.99 24.45 13.98
CA THR A 551 3.39 25.54 14.74
C THR A 551 4.29 25.84 15.93
N SER A 552 4.55 27.10 16.19
CA SER A 552 5.38 27.52 17.32
C SER A 552 4.56 27.45 18.61
N GLY A 553 5.05 26.73 19.61
CA GLY A 553 4.56 26.87 20.99
C GLY A 553 5.19 28.05 21.75
N LYS A 554 6.36 28.55 21.29
CA LYS A 554 7.09 29.78 21.70
C LYS A 554 8.39 29.91 20.89
N PHE A 555 8.70 31.10 20.36
CA PHE A 555 9.97 31.41 19.70
C PHE A 555 11.13 31.57 20.69
N ASN A 556 12.36 31.28 20.27
CA ASN A 556 13.53 31.75 21.01
C ASN A 556 13.61 33.28 20.94
N LYS A 557 14.32 33.91 21.90
CA LYS A 557 14.47 35.38 21.96
C LYS A 557 15.10 35.99 20.69
N ASP A 558 15.80 35.19 19.90
CA ASP A 558 16.44 35.59 18.63
C ASP A 558 15.58 35.28 17.39
N GLY A 559 14.32 34.88 17.57
CA GLY A 559 13.39 34.52 16.49
C GLY A 559 13.65 33.15 15.86
N SER A 560 14.63 32.39 16.37
CA SER A 560 14.90 31.03 15.89
C SER A 560 13.95 30.00 16.50
N TYR A 561 13.68 28.94 15.74
CA TYR A 561 13.00 27.75 16.24
C TYR A 561 13.67 26.49 15.72
N ILE A 562 14.13 25.64 16.64
CA ILE A 562 14.56 24.29 16.32
C ILE A 562 13.31 23.42 16.30
N ILE A 563 13.07 22.74 15.19
CA ILE A 563 11.92 21.83 15.08
C ILE A 563 12.15 20.66 16.04
N ASP A 564 11.36 20.60 17.11
CA ASP A 564 11.35 19.46 18.03
C ASP A 564 10.69 18.25 17.34
N ARG A 565 11.50 17.49 16.61
CA ARG A 565 11.07 16.24 15.95
C ARG A 565 10.68 15.14 16.94
N SER A 566 10.87 15.33 18.26
CA SER A 566 10.44 14.37 19.27
C SER A 566 8.97 14.54 19.67
N LYS A 567 8.37 15.70 19.38
CA LYS A 567 6.98 16.08 19.70
C LYS A 567 6.23 16.51 18.45
N PRO A 568 5.83 15.56 17.60
CA PRO A 568 5.02 15.89 16.45
C PRO A 568 3.62 16.30 16.92
N HIS A 569 3.38 17.60 17.03
CA HIS A 569 2.08 18.13 17.39
C HIS A 569 1.23 18.26 16.12
N LEU A 570 0.24 17.39 15.97
CA LEU A 570 -1.03 17.82 15.39
C LEU A 570 -1.90 18.33 16.54
N ILE A 571 -2.26 19.61 16.48
CA ILE A 571 -3.30 20.14 17.35
C ILE A 571 -4.56 19.38 16.95
N GLY A 572 -5.15 18.65 17.88
CA GLY A 572 -6.44 18.00 17.65
C GLY A 572 -7.43 19.05 17.17
N TYR A 573 -7.98 18.85 15.98
CA TYR A 573 -9.11 19.61 15.47
C TYR A 573 -10.37 19.28 16.25
#